data_AF-A0A7G1KQ48-F1
#
_entry.id   AF-A0A7G1KQ48-F1
#
_cell.length_a   1.000
_cell.length_b   1.000
_cell.length_c   1.000
_cell.angle_alpha   90.00
_cell.angle_beta   90.00
_cell.angle_gamma   90.00
#
_symmetry.space_group_name_H-M   'P 1'
#
loop_
_entity.id
_entity.type
_entity.pdbx_description
1 polymer ?
#
loop_
_entity_poly.entity_id
_entity_poly.type
_entity_poly.pdbx_seq_one_letter_code
_entity_poly.pdbx_strand_id
1 'polypeptide(L)'
;MVFETTRWIAARRRGTRLPGWSLHTKITVLTYFGLLVAGIMLVTALEWGNPGTLGPLSLPGKLLTGAFHGATPRTAGFNSVDMGAMHPTTLLVNDALMFVGGGSAGTAGGIKVTTFALLAFVVAAEIRGQPTVHVMGRRLAATVQRQAITVALLGVAVVLVATMTLLWMSDRPLDAVLFEVVSAFGTVGLSTGITASLPATGQLLLIVVMFIGRVGPITLASALALREHERRYELPEERPIVG
;
A
#
# COMPACT_ATOMS: atom_id res chain seq x y z
N MET A 1 8.56 -4.89 14.39
CA MET A 1 7.59 -4.26 15.32
C MET A 1 7.44 -5.06 16.62
N VAL A 2 6.96 -6.31 16.59
CA VAL A 2 6.78 -7.16 17.79
C VAL A 2 8.05 -7.29 18.64
N PHE A 3 9.21 -7.49 17.99
CA PHE A 3 10.50 -7.63 18.67
C PHE A 3 10.97 -6.36 19.41
N GLU A 4 10.58 -5.17 18.94
CA GLU A 4 10.95 -3.91 19.59
C GLU A 4 10.00 -3.57 20.73
N THR A 5 8.70 -3.87 20.58
CA THR A 5 7.72 -3.73 21.66
C THR A 5 8.02 -4.69 22.81
N THR A 6 8.42 -5.94 22.53
CA THR A 6 8.83 -6.89 23.58
C THR A 6 10.13 -6.47 24.26
N ARG A 7 11.12 -5.96 23.52
CA ARG A 7 12.34 -5.37 24.10
C ARG A 7 12.03 -4.16 24.97
N TRP A 8 11.10 -3.30 24.57
CA TRP A 8 10.68 -2.14 25.36
C TRP A 8 9.95 -2.56 26.64
N ILE A 9 9.02 -3.50 26.56
CA ILE A 9 8.31 -4.05 27.73
C ILE A 9 9.30 -4.75 28.67
N ALA A 10 10.25 -5.53 28.13
CA ALA A 10 11.27 -6.23 28.91
C ALA A 10 12.28 -5.26 29.56
N ALA A 11 12.68 -4.18 28.88
CA ALA A 11 13.55 -3.14 29.43
C ALA A 11 12.82 -2.33 30.53
N ARG A 12 11.53 -2.02 30.33
CA ARG A 12 10.67 -1.40 31.34
C ARG A 12 10.51 -2.28 32.59
N ARG A 13 10.42 -3.61 32.43
CA ARG A 13 10.41 -4.56 33.55
C ARG A 13 11.77 -4.73 34.25
N ARG A 14 12.88 -4.48 33.56
CA ARG A 14 14.25 -4.61 34.10
C ARG A 14 14.86 -3.30 34.61
N GLY A 15 14.13 -2.18 34.57
CA GLY A 15 14.62 -0.87 35.02
C GLY A 15 15.79 -0.31 34.21
N THR A 16 16.06 -0.85 33.01
CA THR A 16 17.15 -0.39 32.15
C THR A 16 16.69 0.73 31.22
N ARG A 17 17.65 1.50 30.67
CA ARG A 17 17.35 2.58 29.69
C ARG A 17 16.50 2.01 28.55
N LEU A 18 15.33 2.59 28.33
CA LEU A 18 14.41 2.19 27.27
C LEU A 18 15.09 2.39 25.91
N PRO A 19 15.36 1.32 25.13
CA PRO A 19 15.89 1.49 23.80
C PRO A 19 14.86 2.22 22.94
N GLY A 20 15.27 3.32 22.29
CA GLY A 20 14.42 4.03 21.35
C GLY A 20 14.03 3.13 20.17
N TRP A 21 12.83 3.33 19.62
CA TRP A 21 12.39 2.61 18.42
C TRP A 21 13.33 2.88 17.24
N SER A 22 13.56 1.87 16.41
CA SER A 22 14.31 2.06 15.16
C SER A 22 13.59 3.04 14.23
N LEU A 23 14.33 3.64 13.31
CA LEU A 23 13.77 4.51 12.27
C LEU A 23 12.65 3.79 11.51
N HIS A 24 12.87 2.52 11.17
CA HIS A 24 11.92 1.68 10.46
C HIS A 24 10.59 1.53 11.22
N THR A 25 10.63 1.19 12.51
CA THR A 25 9.42 1.06 13.34
C THR A 25 8.70 2.40 13.49
N LYS A 26 9.43 3.49 13.75
CA LYS A 26 8.81 4.83 13.90
C LYS A 26 8.06 5.25 12.65
N ILE A 27 8.68 5.12 11.48
CA ILE A 27 8.04 5.46 10.20
C ILE A 27 6.83 4.55 9.95
N THR A 28 6.99 3.23 10.13
CA THR A 28 5.91 2.28 9.87
C THR A 28 4.68 2.59 10.73
N VAL A 29 4.87 2.81 12.03
CA VAL A 29 3.76 3.06 12.96
C VAL A 29 3.08 4.40 12.65
N LEU A 30 3.87 5.46 12.45
CA LEU A 30 3.32 6.79 12.20
C LEU A 30 2.52 6.81 10.90
N THR A 31 3.08 6.29 9.81
CA THR A 31 2.40 6.27 8.52
C THR A 31 1.22 5.31 8.52
N TYR A 32 1.34 4.12 9.14
CA TYR A 32 0.22 3.17 9.21
C TYR A 32 -0.97 3.75 9.98
N PHE A 33 -0.72 4.40 11.12
CA PHE A 33 -1.78 5.03 11.90
C PHE A 33 -2.36 6.26 11.19
N GLY A 34 -1.53 7.05 10.50
CA GLY A 34 -2.00 8.15 9.66
C GLY A 34 -2.95 7.66 8.55
N LEU A 35 -2.57 6.61 7.83
CA LEU A 35 -3.41 6.00 6.79
C LEU A 35 -4.66 5.32 7.38
N LEU A 36 -4.58 4.68 8.55
CA LEU A 36 -5.75 4.14 9.27
C LEU A 36 -6.77 5.24 9.52
N VAL A 37 -6.35 6.32 10.16
CA VAL A 37 -7.25 7.42 10.54
C VAL A 37 -7.81 8.10 9.30
N ALA A 38 -6.97 8.36 8.29
CA ALA A 38 -7.41 8.94 7.03
C ALA A 38 -8.44 8.04 6.32
N GLY A 39 -8.19 6.73 6.25
CA GLY A 39 -9.11 5.77 5.64
C GLY A 39 -10.45 5.72 6.36
N ILE A 40 -10.45 5.64 7.70
CA ILE A 40 -11.68 5.68 8.50
C ILE A 40 -12.45 6.97 8.24
N MET A 41 -11.78 8.13 8.29
CA MET A 41 -12.47 9.42 8.09
C MET A 41 -13.03 9.55 6.66
N LEU A 42 -12.23 9.25 5.63
CA LEU A 42 -12.66 9.39 4.24
C LEU A 42 -13.79 8.42 3.88
N VAL A 43 -13.67 7.13 4.23
CA VAL A 43 -14.72 6.14 3.94
C VAL A 43 -16.00 6.48 4.68
N THR A 44 -15.91 6.81 5.96
CA THR A 44 -17.10 7.17 6.77
C THR A 44 -17.78 8.44 6.24
N ALA A 45 -17.00 9.44 5.82
CA ALA A 45 -17.54 10.69 5.31
C ALA A 45 -18.20 10.53 3.93
N LEU A 46 -17.56 9.80 3.01
CA LEU A 46 -18.07 9.60 1.65
C LEU A 46 -19.34 8.74 1.62
N GLU A 47 -19.44 7.76 2.51
CA GLU A 47 -20.56 6.83 2.54
C GLU A 47 -21.66 7.21 3.54
N TRP A 48 -21.50 8.29 4.32
CA TRP A 48 -22.40 8.65 5.42
C TRP A 48 -23.89 8.67 5.05
N GLY A 49 -24.16 9.14 3.83
CA GLY A 49 -25.50 9.25 3.24
C GLY A 49 -25.85 8.17 2.22
N ASN A 50 -24.96 7.23 1.91
CA ASN A 50 -25.21 6.24 0.86
C ASN A 50 -26.28 5.23 1.34
N PRO A 51 -27.47 5.18 0.70
CA PRO A 51 -28.55 4.28 1.11
C PRO A 51 -28.22 2.79 0.90
N GLY A 52 -27.26 2.46 0.02
CA GLY A 52 -26.85 1.08 -0.25
C GLY A 52 -25.89 0.50 0.80
N THR A 53 -25.33 1.33 1.67
CA THR A 53 -24.26 0.91 2.61
C THR A 53 -24.52 1.43 4.04
N LEU A 54 -23.99 2.60 4.37
CA LEU A 54 -23.95 3.20 5.71
C LEU A 54 -25.23 3.99 6.03
N GLY A 55 -25.92 4.53 5.02
CA GLY A 55 -27.10 5.37 5.15
C GLY A 55 -28.19 4.82 6.08
N PRO A 56 -28.63 3.55 5.93
CA PRO A 56 -29.70 2.95 6.74
C PRO A 56 -29.30 2.58 8.18
N LEU A 57 -28.00 2.60 8.50
CA LEU A 57 -27.52 2.16 9.81
C LEU A 57 -27.74 3.22 10.89
N SER A 58 -27.88 2.76 12.14
CA SER A 58 -27.87 3.64 13.31
C SER A 58 -26.53 4.38 13.43
N LEU A 59 -26.48 5.52 14.12
CA LEU A 59 -25.25 6.33 14.24
C LEU A 59 -24.04 5.52 14.80
N PRO A 60 -24.20 4.65 15.83
CA PRO A 60 -23.12 3.75 16.24
C PRO A 60 -22.75 2.71 15.17
N GLY A 61 -23.74 2.19 14.44
CA GLY A 61 -23.52 1.28 13.32
C GLY A 61 -22.76 1.94 12.18
N LYS A 62 -23.05 3.21 11.87
CA LYS A 62 -22.32 3.98 10.86
C LYS A 62 -20.85 4.14 11.20
N LEU A 63 -20.57 4.55 12.44
CA LEU A 63 -19.19 4.73 12.90
C LEU A 63 -18.41 3.41 12.94
N LEU A 64 -19.05 2.33 13.41
CA LEU A 64 -18.42 1.01 13.44
C LEU A 64 -18.12 0.48 12.05
N THR A 65 -19.10 0.50 11.15
CA THR A 65 -18.97 0.02 9.77
C THR A 65 -17.98 0.88 8.98
N GLY A 66 -18.03 2.21 9.14
CA GLY A 66 -17.07 3.13 8.52
C GLY A 66 -15.65 2.93 9.05
N ALA A 67 -15.48 2.71 10.35
CA ALA A 67 -14.19 2.38 10.95
C ALA A 67 -13.65 1.03 10.44
N PHE A 68 -14.51 0.03 10.30
CA PHE A 68 -14.16 -1.29 9.80
C PHE A 68 -13.71 -1.22 8.33
N HIS A 69 -14.51 -0.60 7.46
CA HIS A 69 -14.18 -0.46 6.04
C HIS A 69 -13.04 0.51 5.75
N GLY A 70 -12.78 1.49 6.61
CA GLY A 70 -11.56 2.29 6.53
C GLY A 70 -10.31 1.52 6.95
N ALA A 71 -10.45 0.47 7.76
CA ALA A 71 -9.32 -0.31 8.27
C ALA A 71 -8.98 -1.53 7.39
N THR A 72 -9.99 -2.23 6.89
CA THR A 72 -9.95 -3.48 6.12
C THR A 72 -9.12 -3.46 4.82
N PRO A 73 -9.06 -2.37 4.03
CA PRO A 73 -8.28 -2.28 2.79
C PRO A 73 -6.79 -2.61 2.93
N ARG A 74 -6.27 -2.74 4.16
CA ARG A 74 -4.88 -3.15 4.44
C ARG A 74 -4.77 -4.64 4.73
N THR A 75 -5.25 -5.44 3.78
CA THR A 75 -5.17 -6.91 3.74
C THR A 75 -5.91 -7.69 4.82
N ALA A 76 -7.10 -7.22 5.24
CA ALA A 76 -7.97 -8.01 6.10
C ALA A 76 -8.98 -8.86 5.30
N GLY A 77 -9.49 -8.35 4.18
CA GLY A 77 -10.35 -9.10 3.25
C GLY A 77 -11.77 -9.40 3.74
N PHE A 78 -12.19 -8.78 4.85
CA PHE A 78 -13.52 -9.00 5.42
C PHE A 78 -14.51 -7.92 4.95
N ASN A 79 -15.66 -8.34 4.42
CA ASN A 79 -16.77 -7.46 4.05
C ASN A 79 -17.82 -7.42 5.16
N SER A 80 -18.18 -6.23 5.65
CA SER A 80 -19.35 -6.02 6.51
C SER A 80 -20.51 -5.33 5.79
N VAL A 81 -20.27 -4.71 4.62
CA VAL A 81 -21.28 -4.22 3.68
C VAL A 81 -20.86 -4.61 2.26
N ASP A 82 -21.79 -4.52 1.31
CA ASP A 82 -21.50 -4.77 -0.09
C ASP A 82 -20.60 -3.67 -0.67
N MET A 83 -19.40 -4.06 -1.11
CA MET A 83 -18.45 -3.14 -1.75
C MET A 83 -18.95 -2.69 -3.12
N GLY A 84 -19.72 -3.51 -3.82
CA GLY A 84 -20.30 -3.16 -5.13
C GLY A 84 -21.35 -2.05 -5.06
N ALA A 85 -21.88 -1.76 -3.86
CA ALA A 85 -22.84 -0.69 -3.61
C ALA A 85 -22.21 0.63 -3.11
N MET A 86 -20.88 0.67 -2.93
CA MET A 86 -20.17 1.88 -2.51
C MET A 86 -20.08 2.90 -3.66
N HIS A 87 -19.95 4.18 -3.31
CA HIS A 87 -19.69 5.20 -4.32
C HIS A 87 -18.34 4.97 -5.02
N PRO A 88 -18.22 5.28 -6.33
CA PRO A 88 -16.96 5.15 -7.06
C PRO A 88 -15.80 5.94 -6.42
N THR A 89 -16.10 7.08 -5.78
CA THR A 89 -15.11 7.86 -5.02
C THR A 89 -14.58 7.11 -3.81
N THR A 90 -15.43 6.33 -3.13
CA THR A 90 -15.04 5.48 -1.98
C THR A 90 -14.22 4.29 -2.46
N LEU A 91 -14.59 3.68 -3.59
CA LEU A 91 -13.82 2.62 -4.23
C LEU A 91 -12.41 3.10 -4.57
N LEU A 92 -12.28 4.30 -5.15
CA LEU A 92 -10.97 4.89 -5.47
C LEU A 92 -10.11 5.17 -4.21
N VAL A 93 -10.74 5.62 -3.12
CA VAL A 93 -10.03 5.76 -1.83
C VAL A 93 -9.54 4.40 -1.33
N ASN A 94 -10.38 3.37 -1.42
CA ASN A 94 -9.99 2.01 -1.08
C ASN A 94 -8.87 1.51 -1.98
N ASP A 95 -8.88 1.75 -3.28
CA ASP A 95 -7.80 1.38 -4.20
C ASP A 95 -6.47 1.99 -3.76
N ALA A 96 -6.45 3.28 -3.44
CA ALA A 96 -5.24 3.94 -2.94
C ALA A 96 -4.74 3.31 -1.62
N LEU A 97 -5.66 2.98 -0.70
CA LEU A 97 -5.33 2.33 0.56
C LEU A 97 -4.90 0.86 0.41
N MET A 98 -5.45 0.14 -0.57
CA MET A 98 -5.13 -1.25 -0.88
C MET A 98 -3.78 -1.38 -1.57
N PHE A 99 -3.46 -0.42 -2.44
CA PHE A 99 -2.16 -0.34 -3.11
C PHE A 99 -1.02 -0.14 -2.10
N VAL A 100 -1.28 0.67 -1.06
CA VAL A 100 -0.39 0.81 0.11
C VAL A 100 -0.72 -0.25 1.15
N GLY A 101 -0.14 -1.44 0.97
CA GLY A 101 -0.30 -2.57 1.86
C GLY A 101 0.26 -2.36 3.27
N GLY A 102 0.37 -3.43 4.05
CA GLY A 102 0.78 -3.38 5.45
C GLY A 102 2.28 -3.11 5.71
N GLY A 103 2.66 -3.27 6.98
CA GLY A 103 4.05 -3.08 7.42
C GLY A 103 5.05 -4.02 6.75
N SER A 104 6.31 -3.56 6.67
CA SER A 104 7.42 -4.36 6.19
C SER A 104 7.71 -5.57 7.09
N ALA A 105 8.15 -6.68 6.47
CA ALA A 105 8.24 -8.02 7.09
C ALA A 105 6.91 -8.61 7.59
N GLY A 106 5.77 -8.03 7.21
CA GLY A 106 4.43 -8.59 7.43
C GLY A 106 3.92 -9.44 6.26
N THR A 107 2.80 -10.10 6.49
CA THR A 107 2.09 -10.95 5.51
C THR A 107 1.24 -10.15 4.53
N ALA A 108 1.26 -8.83 4.52
CA ALA A 108 0.49 -8.04 3.55
C ALA A 108 1.21 -7.99 2.18
N GLY A 109 0.48 -8.05 1.07
CA GLY A 109 1.00 -7.79 -0.28
C GLY A 109 1.05 -6.29 -0.61
N GLY A 110 1.21 -5.98 -1.89
CA GLY A 110 1.27 -4.59 -2.39
C GLY A 110 2.54 -3.84 -1.99
N ILE A 111 2.51 -2.51 -2.18
CA ILE A 111 3.62 -1.65 -1.78
C ILE A 111 3.59 -1.47 -0.27
N LYS A 112 4.69 -1.76 0.40
CA LYS A 112 4.79 -1.61 1.86
C LYS A 112 4.57 -0.15 2.28
N VAL A 113 3.94 0.05 3.45
CA VAL A 113 3.79 1.37 4.07
C VAL A 113 5.11 2.14 4.12
N THR A 114 6.22 1.45 4.39
CA THR A 114 7.53 2.09 4.46
C THR A 114 8.01 2.61 3.12
N THR A 115 7.74 1.89 2.02
CA THR A 115 8.09 2.35 0.67
C THR A 115 7.30 3.61 0.33
N PHE A 116 6.00 3.61 0.61
CA PHE A 116 5.16 4.80 0.44
C PHE A 116 5.66 5.99 1.26
N ALA A 117 5.97 5.77 2.55
CA ALA A 117 6.49 6.82 3.43
C ALA A 117 7.82 7.39 2.93
N LEU A 118 8.75 6.52 2.49
CA LEU A 118 10.04 6.95 1.96
C LEU A 118 9.89 7.81 0.70
N LEU A 119 9.00 7.42 -0.21
CA LEU A 119 8.70 8.21 -1.41
C LEU A 119 8.10 9.58 -1.06
N ALA A 120 7.19 9.64 -0.09
CA ALA A 120 6.66 10.91 0.40
C ALA A 120 7.76 11.83 0.95
N PHE A 121 8.76 11.29 1.67
CA PHE A 121 9.91 12.07 2.13
C PHE A 121 10.84 12.49 1.00
N VAL A 122 11.06 11.64 -0.02
CA VAL A 122 11.83 11.99 -1.22
C VAL A 122 11.17 13.16 -1.94
N VAL A 123 9.87 13.05 -2.25
CA VAL A 123 9.10 14.12 -2.92
C VAL A 123 9.12 15.40 -2.09
N ALA A 124 8.94 15.31 -0.76
CA ALA A 124 8.98 16.50 0.10
C ALA A 124 10.36 17.17 0.14
N ALA A 125 11.45 16.40 0.06
CA ALA A 125 12.81 16.94 0.00
C ALA A 125 13.08 17.61 -1.36
N GLU A 126 12.65 17.00 -2.46
CA GLU A 126 12.75 17.57 -3.82
C GLU A 126 11.98 18.89 -3.95
N ILE A 127 10.73 18.95 -3.47
CA ILE A 127 9.93 20.19 -3.45
C ILE A 127 10.62 21.30 -2.63
N ARG A 128 11.39 20.92 -1.60
CA ARG A 128 12.17 21.86 -0.77
C ARG A 128 13.55 22.20 -1.34
N GLY A 129 13.94 21.61 -2.48
CA GLY A 129 15.26 21.77 -3.07
C GLY A 129 16.39 21.22 -2.20
N GLN A 130 16.13 20.22 -1.36
CA GLN A 130 17.14 19.65 -0.47
C GLN A 130 17.94 18.54 -1.18
N PRO A 131 19.28 18.61 -1.24
CA PRO A 131 20.10 17.63 -1.95
C PRO A 131 20.14 16.26 -1.25
N THR A 132 19.68 16.19 -0.01
CA THR A 132 19.69 14.97 0.79
C THR A 132 18.36 14.79 1.50
N VAL A 133 17.79 13.59 1.39
CA VAL A 133 16.55 13.23 2.10
C VAL A 133 16.90 12.87 3.54
N HIS A 134 16.31 13.59 4.49
CA HIS A 134 16.43 13.32 5.93
C HIS A 134 15.09 12.88 6.51
N VAL A 135 15.10 11.78 7.27
CA VAL A 135 13.93 11.26 7.97
C VAL A 135 14.26 11.10 9.45
N MET A 136 13.53 11.80 10.31
CA MET A 136 13.68 11.78 11.78
C MET A 136 15.15 11.91 12.24
N GLY A 137 15.88 12.87 11.67
CA GLY A 137 17.27 13.16 12.01
C GLY A 137 18.32 12.21 11.40
N ARG A 138 17.93 11.34 10.45
CA ARG A 138 18.85 10.43 9.74
C ARG A 138 18.79 10.65 8.23
N ARG A 139 19.94 10.62 7.56
CA ARG A 139 20.03 10.70 6.09
C ARG A 139 19.65 9.35 5.46
N LEU A 140 18.84 9.40 4.41
CA LEU A 140 18.45 8.22 3.63
C LEU A 140 19.48 7.93 2.54
N ALA A 141 19.95 6.68 2.45
CA ALA A 141 20.87 6.27 1.40
C ALA A 141 20.21 6.33 0.01
N ALA A 142 20.94 6.80 -1.00
CA ALA A 142 20.43 6.93 -2.37
C ALA A 142 20.00 5.59 -2.98
N THR A 143 20.63 4.48 -2.57
CA THR A 143 20.24 3.12 -2.97
C THR A 143 18.82 2.78 -2.52
N VAL A 144 18.45 3.14 -1.29
CA VAL A 144 17.10 2.91 -0.73
C VAL A 144 16.06 3.75 -1.45
N GLN A 145 16.40 4.98 -1.83
CA GLN A 145 15.53 5.87 -2.60
C GLN A 145 15.23 5.26 -3.99
N ARG A 146 16.28 4.88 -4.73
CA ARG A 146 16.13 4.24 -6.05
C ARG A 146 15.30 2.96 -5.96
N GLN A 147 15.57 2.11 -4.97
CA GLN A 147 14.77 0.91 -4.73
C GLN A 147 13.30 1.24 -4.53
N ALA A 148 12.98 2.19 -3.65
CA ALA A 148 11.59 2.57 -3.36
C ALA A 148 10.87 3.06 -4.64
N ILE A 149 11.54 3.87 -5.47
CA ILE A 149 11.00 4.34 -6.75
C ILE A 149 10.77 3.17 -7.69
N THR A 150 11.76 2.26 -7.84
CA THR A 150 11.63 1.08 -8.69
C THR A 150 10.46 0.19 -8.26
N VAL A 151 10.31 -0.10 -6.97
CA VAL A 151 9.17 -0.90 -6.46
C VAL A 151 7.84 -0.23 -6.80
N ALA A 152 7.75 1.09 -6.62
CA ALA A 152 6.52 1.81 -6.87
C ALA A 152 6.14 1.84 -8.35
N LEU A 153 7.09 2.17 -9.24
CA LEU A 153 6.84 2.19 -10.67
C LEU A 153 6.48 0.81 -11.21
N LEU A 154 7.17 -0.25 -10.76
CA LEU A 154 6.82 -1.61 -11.14
C LEU A 154 5.43 -2.01 -10.63
N GLY A 155 5.06 -1.63 -9.40
CA GLY A 155 3.72 -1.88 -8.86
C GLY A 155 2.64 -1.18 -9.68
N VAL A 156 2.83 0.10 -10.01
CA VAL A 156 1.91 0.86 -10.87
C VAL A 156 1.80 0.23 -12.25
N ALA A 157 2.93 -0.16 -12.86
CA ALA A 157 2.94 -0.78 -14.18
C ALA A 157 2.18 -2.12 -14.20
N VAL A 158 2.37 -2.97 -13.18
CA VAL A 158 1.64 -4.25 -13.06
C VAL A 158 0.13 -4.00 -12.93
N VAL A 159 -0.29 -3.09 -12.04
CA VAL A 159 -1.71 -2.76 -11.87
C VAL A 159 -2.30 -2.19 -13.16
N LEU A 160 -1.60 -1.27 -13.83
CA LEU A 160 -2.07 -0.66 -15.08
C LEU A 160 -2.24 -1.69 -16.19
N VAL A 161 -1.21 -2.52 -16.44
CA VAL A 161 -1.24 -3.55 -17.48
C VAL A 161 -2.33 -4.59 -17.20
N ALA A 162 -2.45 -5.04 -15.95
CA ALA A 162 -3.49 -6.00 -15.57
C ALA A 162 -4.89 -5.40 -15.71
N THR A 163 -5.10 -4.13 -15.32
CA THR A 163 -6.39 -3.43 -15.48
C THR A 163 -6.77 -3.30 -16.95
N MET A 164 -5.85 -2.86 -17.81
CA MET A 164 -6.08 -2.76 -19.25
C MET A 164 -6.41 -4.12 -19.87
N THR A 165 -5.65 -5.16 -19.48
CA THR A 165 -5.87 -6.52 -19.97
C THR A 165 -7.23 -7.07 -19.54
N LEU A 166 -7.62 -6.85 -18.27
CA LEU A 166 -8.88 -7.34 -17.74
C LEU A 166 -10.08 -6.58 -18.33
N LEU A 167 -9.96 -5.27 -18.55
CA LEU A 167 -10.96 -4.48 -19.28
C LEU A 167 -11.16 -4.96 -20.70
N TRP A 168 -10.07 -5.31 -21.40
CA TRP A 168 -10.18 -5.84 -22.75
C TRP A 168 -10.88 -7.20 -22.79
N MET A 169 -10.76 -7.99 -21.73
CA MET A 169 -11.38 -9.32 -21.60
C MET A 169 -12.77 -9.32 -20.96
N SER A 170 -13.21 -8.20 -20.36
CA SER A 170 -14.46 -8.13 -19.60
C SER A 170 -15.26 -6.88 -19.92
N ASP A 171 -16.56 -7.04 -20.14
CA ASP A 171 -17.50 -5.91 -20.36
C ASP A 171 -17.89 -5.22 -19.05
N ARG A 172 -16.91 -5.02 -18.14
CA ARG A 172 -17.12 -4.46 -16.80
C ARG A 172 -16.59 -3.02 -16.72
N PRO A 173 -17.18 -2.18 -15.85
CA PRO A 173 -16.76 -0.80 -15.72
C PRO A 173 -15.38 -0.69 -15.06
N LEU A 174 -14.66 0.40 -15.38
CA LEU A 174 -13.27 0.64 -14.95
C LEU A 174 -13.10 0.62 -13.43
N ASP A 175 -14.03 1.21 -12.68
CA ASP A 175 -13.98 1.26 -11.21
C ASP A 175 -14.01 -0.14 -10.60
N ALA A 176 -14.90 -1.01 -11.07
CA ALA A 176 -14.99 -2.39 -10.58
C ALA A 176 -13.75 -3.22 -10.98
N VAL A 177 -13.25 -3.05 -12.21
CA VAL A 177 -12.06 -3.78 -12.69
C VAL A 177 -10.79 -3.33 -11.98
N LEU A 178 -10.60 -2.02 -11.82
CA LEU A 178 -9.47 -1.45 -11.09
C LEU A 178 -9.47 -1.95 -9.65
N PHE A 179 -10.63 -1.97 -8.99
CA PHE A 179 -10.77 -2.46 -7.63
C PHE A 179 -10.34 -3.92 -7.47
N GLU A 180 -10.77 -4.80 -8.37
CA GLU A 180 -10.36 -6.22 -8.37
C GLU A 180 -8.85 -6.38 -8.58
N VAL A 181 -8.27 -5.65 -9.54
CA VAL A 181 -6.84 -5.74 -9.85
C VAL A 181 -5.99 -5.20 -8.71
N VAL A 182 -6.37 -4.07 -8.12
CA VAL A 182 -5.67 -3.48 -6.97
C VAL A 182 -5.82 -4.37 -5.73
N SER A 183 -6.99 -4.93 -5.48
CA SER A 183 -7.20 -5.90 -4.40
C SER A 183 -6.35 -7.16 -4.60
N ALA A 184 -6.27 -7.69 -5.84
CA ALA A 184 -5.41 -8.81 -6.18
C ALA A 184 -3.92 -8.48 -5.96
N PHE A 185 -3.46 -7.33 -6.45
CA PHE A 185 -2.07 -6.90 -6.29
C PHE A 185 -1.69 -6.64 -4.81
N GLY A 186 -2.58 -6.01 -4.06
CA GLY A 186 -2.42 -5.81 -2.62
C GLY A 186 -2.59 -7.11 -1.81
N THR A 187 -3.08 -8.19 -2.43
CA THR A 187 -3.57 -9.41 -1.76
C THR A 187 -4.54 -9.08 -0.64
N VAL A 188 -5.46 -8.15 -0.91
CA VAL A 188 -6.37 -7.62 0.10
C VAL A 188 -7.53 -8.56 0.35
N GLY A 189 -8.08 -9.13 -0.72
CA GLY A 189 -9.19 -10.08 -0.65
C GLY A 189 -10.58 -9.42 -0.65
N LEU A 190 -10.65 -8.11 -0.88
CA LEU A 190 -11.92 -7.42 -1.14
C LEU A 190 -12.33 -7.58 -2.60
N SER A 191 -13.63 -7.55 -2.85
CA SER A 191 -14.20 -7.64 -4.20
C SER A 191 -15.47 -6.80 -4.28
N THR A 192 -15.73 -6.21 -5.45
CA THR A 192 -17.03 -5.59 -5.80
C THR A 192 -18.11 -6.62 -6.16
N GLY A 193 -17.77 -7.92 -6.08
CA GLY A 193 -18.64 -9.04 -6.42
C GLY A 193 -18.44 -9.57 -7.85
N ILE A 194 -17.59 -8.95 -8.66
CA ILE A 194 -17.44 -9.34 -10.07
C ILE A 194 -16.52 -10.55 -10.28
N THR A 195 -15.64 -10.89 -9.32
CA THR A 195 -14.59 -11.91 -9.47
C THR A 195 -15.13 -13.26 -9.96
N ALA A 196 -16.23 -13.73 -9.36
CA ALA A 196 -16.83 -15.03 -9.69
C ALA A 196 -17.42 -15.07 -11.11
N SER A 197 -17.78 -13.91 -11.65
CA SER A 197 -18.38 -13.76 -12.97
C SER A 197 -17.39 -13.42 -14.09
N LEU A 198 -16.10 -13.29 -13.77
CA LEU A 198 -15.05 -13.09 -14.76
C LEU A 198 -14.80 -14.37 -15.58
N PRO A 199 -14.39 -14.24 -16.86
CA PRO A 199 -13.97 -15.40 -17.64
C PRO A 199 -12.76 -16.07 -16.99
N ALA A 200 -12.56 -17.36 -17.27
CA ALA A 200 -11.45 -18.14 -16.70
C ALA A 200 -10.08 -17.50 -16.97
N THR A 201 -9.90 -16.86 -18.11
CA THR A 201 -8.69 -16.09 -18.46
C THR A 201 -8.48 -14.87 -17.54
N GLY A 202 -9.55 -14.16 -17.19
CA GLY A 202 -9.51 -13.04 -16.24
C GLY A 202 -9.19 -13.50 -14.82
N GLN A 203 -9.75 -14.63 -14.38
CA GLN A 203 -9.41 -15.23 -13.08
C GLN A 203 -7.94 -15.67 -13.03
N LEU A 204 -7.41 -16.26 -14.10
CA LEU A 204 -6.00 -16.63 -14.20
C LEU A 204 -5.09 -15.40 -14.13
N LEU A 205 -5.47 -14.30 -14.78
CA LEU A 205 -4.75 -13.03 -14.68
C LEU A 205 -4.71 -12.53 -13.22
N LEU A 206 -5.83 -12.54 -12.51
CA LEU A 206 -5.87 -12.14 -11.09
C LEU A 206 -4.99 -13.03 -10.21
N ILE A 207 -4.94 -14.36 -10.46
CA ILE A 207 -4.04 -15.28 -9.76
C ILE A 207 -2.57 -14.88 -9.95
N VAL A 208 -2.16 -14.58 -11.19
CA VAL A 208 -0.80 -14.12 -11.48
C VAL A 208 -0.51 -12.80 -10.77
N VAL A 209 -1.44 -11.86 -10.79
CA VAL A 209 -1.31 -10.56 -10.11
C VAL A 209 -1.18 -10.74 -8.58
N MET A 210 -1.96 -11.64 -7.97
CA MET A 210 -1.85 -11.97 -6.54
C MET A 210 -0.48 -12.56 -6.20
N PHE A 211 0.04 -13.46 -7.06
CA PHE A 211 1.36 -14.03 -6.87
C PHE A 211 2.44 -12.96 -6.93
N ILE A 212 2.42 -12.09 -7.95
CA ILE A 212 3.37 -10.96 -8.08
C ILE A 212 3.27 -10.04 -6.86
N GLY A 213 2.06 -9.67 -6.46
CA GLY A 213 1.78 -8.80 -5.32
C GLY A 213 2.30 -9.35 -3.99
N ARG A 214 2.25 -10.67 -3.81
CA ARG A 214 2.76 -11.35 -2.61
C ARG A 214 4.27 -11.54 -2.62
N VAL A 215 4.84 -11.93 -3.76
CA VAL A 215 6.24 -12.33 -3.87
C VAL A 215 7.16 -11.11 -4.06
N GLY A 216 6.63 -9.98 -4.54
CA GLY A 216 7.38 -8.74 -4.78
C GLY A 216 8.41 -8.36 -3.70
N PRO A 217 8.05 -8.30 -2.40
CA PRO A 217 9.00 -8.00 -1.33
C PRO A 217 10.14 -9.02 -1.18
N ILE A 218 9.85 -10.32 -1.42
CA ILE A 218 10.84 -11.40 -1.35
C ILE A 218 11.77 -11.33 -2.55
N THR A 219 11.23 -11.16 -3.76
CA THR A 219 12.03 -11.03 -4.98
C THR A 219 12.96 -9.83 -4.91
N LEU A 220 12.48 -8.69 -4.41
CA LEU A 220 13.31 -7.50 -4.21
C LEU A 220 14.41 -7.74 -3.18
N ALA A 221 14.10 -8.32 -2.01
CA ALA A 221 15.11 -8.63 -1.02
C ALA A 221 16.20 -9.56 -1.59
N SER A 222 15.81 -10.61 -2.31
CA SER A 222 16.74 -11.54 -2.96
C SER A 222 17.53 -10.88 -4.09
N ALA A 223 16.89 -10.10 -4.95
CA ALA A 223 17.56 -9.41 -6.06
C ALA A 223 18.59 -8.39 -5.55
N LEU A 224 18.33 -7.76 -4.40
CA LEU A 224 19.26 -6.84 -3.74
C LEU A 224 20.43 -7.55 -3.07
N ALA A 225 20.19 -8.71 -2.45
CA ALA A 225 21.27 -9.52 -1.90
C ALA A 225 22.19 -10.10 -2.99
N LEU A 226 21.70 -10.26 -4.21
CA LEU A 226 22.41 -10.89 -5.32
C LEU A 226 23.01 -9.90 -6.33
N ARG A 227 22.72 -8.59 -6.21
CA ARG A 227 23.24 -7.55 -7.12
C ARG A 227 24.33 -6.71 -6.46
N GLU A 228 25.54 -7.26 -6.41
CA GLU A 228 26.76 -6.46 -6.37
C GLU A 228 27.45 -6.57 -7.73
N HIS A 229 27.21 -5.61 -8.61
CA HIS A 229 28.08 -5.37 -9.76
C HIS A 229 28.57 -3.92 -9.65
N GLU A 230 29.75 -3.75 -9.05
CA GLU A 230 30.43 -2.47 -9.06
C GLU A 230 30.96 -2.21 -10.47
N ARG A 231 30.34 -1.26 -11.16
CA ARG A 231 30.86 -0.77 -12.43
C ARG A 231 32.08 0.09 -12.12
N ARG A 232 33.28 -0.38 -12.47
CA ARG A 232 34.57 0.31 -12.21
C ARG A 232 34.86 1.48 -13.15
N TYR A 233 33.93 1.82 -14.03
CA TYR A 233 34.04 2.96 -14.95
C TYR A 233 32.70 3.69 -15.01
N GLU A 234 32.76 5.01 -15.18
CA GLU A 234 31.60 5.88 -15.31
C GLU A 234 31.59 6.49 -16.72
N LEU A 235 30.40 6.72 -17.27
CA LEU A 235 30.22 7.38 -18.56
C LEU A 235 30.04 8.90 -18.32
N PRO A 236 30.24 9.75 -19.34
CA PRO A 236 30.01 11.19 -19.22
C PRO A 236 28.59 11.50 -18.71
N GLU A 237 28.49 12.43 -17.75
CA GLU A 237 27.21 12.89 -17.20
C GLU A 237 26.47 13.73 -18.25
N GLU A 238 25.27 13.32 -18.61
CA GLU A 238 24.36 14.09 -19.45
C GLU A 238 23.13 14.48 -18.63
N ARG A 239 22.64 15.72 -18.81
CA ARG A 239 21.50 16.27 -18.08
C ARG A 239 20.32 16.48 -19.03
N PRO A 240 19.56 15.43 -19.37
CA PRO A 240 18.36 15.59 -20.16
C PRO A 240 17.34 16.45 -19.40
N ILE A 241 16.57 17.25 -20.13
CA ILE A 241 15.49 18.05 -19.56
C ILE A 241 14.37 17.09 -19.12
N VAL A 242 14.07 17.08 -17.82
CA VAL A 242 12.91 16.39 -17.25
C VAL A 242 11.89 17.47 -16.90
N GLY A 243 10.67 17.33 -17.44
CA GLY A 243 9.55 18.26 -17.21
C GLY A 243 8.84 18.04 -15.88
#